data_AF-A0A7S3S3G0-F1
#
_entry.id   AF-A0A7S3S3G0-F1
#
_cell.length_a   1.000
_cell.length_b   1.000
_cell.length_c   1.000
_cell.angle_alpha   90.00
_cell.angle_beta   90.00
_cell.angle_gamma   90.00
#
_symmetry.space_group_name_H-M   'P 1'
#
loop_
_entity.id
_entity.type
_entity.pdbx_description
1 polymer ?
#
loop_
_entity_poly.entity_id
_entity_poly.type
_entity_poly.pdbx_seq_one_letter_code
_entity_poly.pdbx_strand_id
1 'polypeptide(L)'
;AKERAAAAEAEASREAAGVEREAKERVDAASGALSAAKATSRALENGISERETARAATQKEYDGTFILRFQKRGQLKDEVSRLKKEIKEEAKKLEKADKAVEQASTAFDKQKAYADKQQQVASKLRADAAAAGEKSLAAATKKADSAVADAKKQAAAAVKAAEGKAKALLKEADALQAKADKLR
;
A
#
# COMPACT_ATOMS: atom_id res chain seq x y z
N ALA A 1 -22.25 16.49 10.34
CA ALA A 1 -21.09 15.91 11.07
C ALA A 1 -20.73 14.54 10.51
N LYS A 2 -21.69 13.60 10.49
CA LYS A 2 -21.50 12.25 9.91
C LYS A 2 -20.98 12.25 8.47
N GLU A 3 -21.56 13.05 7.57
CA GLU A 3 -21.07 13.16 6.18
C GLU A 3 -19.67 13.74 6.07
N ARG A 4 -19.30 14.71 6.91
CA ARG A 4 -17.95 15.31 6.91
C ARG A 4 -16.90 14.35 7.48
N ALA A 5 -17.26 13.55 8.49
CA ALA A 5 -16.40 12.49 9.01
C ALA A 5 -16.18 11.38 7.96
N ALA A 6 -17.26 10.93 7.31
CA ALA A 6 -17.19 9.94 6.25
C ALA A 6 -16.38 10.44 5.03
N ALA A 7 -16.50 11.72 4.67
CA ALA A 7 -15.70 12.31 3.61
C ALA A 7 -14.20 12.33 3.94
N ALA A 8 -13.84 12.69 5.18
CA ALA A 8 -12.45 12.69 5.64
C ALA A 8 -11.85 11.28 5.71
N GLU A 9 -12.61 10.29 6.18
CA GLU A 9 -12.20 8.88 6.17
C GLU A 9 -12.02 8.34 4.74
N ALA A 10 -12.88 8.74 3.80
CA ALA A 10 -12.77 8.35 2.40
C ALA A 10 -11.55 8.98 1.72
N GLU A 11 -11.25 10.25 2.01
CA GLU A 11 -10.06 10.95 1.50
C GLU A 11 -8.77 10.31 2.02
N ALA A 12 -8.67 10.09 3.34
CA ALA A 12 -7.55 9.38 3.95
C ALA A 12 -7.39 7.96 3.41
N SER A 13 -8.50 7.26 3.13
CA SER A 13 -8.45 5.92 2.53
C SER A 13 -7.91 5.95 1.10
N ARG A 14 -8.24 6.98 0.31
CA ARG A 14 -7.72 7.17 -1.06
C ARG A 14 -6.23 7.50 -1.03
N GLU A 15 -5.80 8.40 -0.15
CA GLU A 15 -4.39 8.74 0.02
C GLU A 15 -3.57 7.53 0.48
N ALA A 16 -4.07 6.78 1.47
CA ALA A 16 -3.45 5.54 1.94
C ALA A 16 -3.33 4.51 0.80
N ALA A 17 -4.37 4.35 -0.03
CA ALA A 17 -4.32 3.47 -1.19
C ALA A 17 -3.33 3.95 -2.26
N GLY A 18 -3.18 5.27 -2.46
CA GLY A 18 -2.18 5.84 -3.36
C GLY A 18 -0.76 5.51 -2.91
N VAL A 19 -0.47 5.68 -1.62
CA VAL A 19 0.81 5.35 -0.99
C VAL A 19 1.13 3.86 -1.10
N GLU A 20 0.16 2.99 -0.79
CA GLU A 20 0.30 1.53 -0.93
C GLU A 20 0.54 1.12 -2.38
N ARG A 21 -0.12 1.77 -3.34
CA ARG A 21 0.05 1.50 -4.77
C ARG A 21 1.43 1.86 -5.26
N GLU A 22 1.93 3.07 -4.94
CA GLU A 22 3.27 3.49 -5.33
C GLU A 22 4.34 2.57 -4.72
N ALA A 23 4.19 2.21 -3.45
CA ALA A 23 5.08 1.26 -2.78
C ALA A 23 5.09 -0.10 -3.50
N LYS A 24 3.91 -0.62 -3.86
CA LYS A 24 3.78 -1.88 -4.59
C LYS A 24 4.43 -1.82 -5.97
N GLU A 25 4.19 -0.75 -6.73
CA GLU A 25 4.79 -0.57 -8.06
C GLU A 25 6.32 -0.59 -8.01
N ARG A 26 6.93 0.02 -6.98
CA ARG A 26 8.39 -0.02 -6.77
C ARG A 26 8.90 -1.41 -6.42
N VAL A 27 8.18 -2.16 -5.59
CA VAL A 27 8.52 -3.56 -5.26
C VAL A 27 8.41 -4.45 -6.50
N ASP A 28 7.34 -4.30 -7.29
CA ASP A 28 7.12 -5.07 -8.50
C ASP A 28 8.22 -4.78 -9.54
N ALA A 29 8.59 -3.52 -9.73
CA ALA A 29 9.70 -3.13 -10.60
C ALA A 29 11.04 -3.74 -10.15
N ALA A 30 11.35 -3.69 -8.84
CA ALA A 30 12.58 -4.27 -8.30
C ALA A 30 12.58 -5.82 -8.39
N SER A 31 11.42 -6.45 -8.19
CA SER A 31 11.23 -7.90 -8.36
C SER A 31 11.46 -8.34 -9.81
N GLY A 32 10.94 -7.56 -10.77
CA GLY A 32 11.19 -7.77 -12.19
C GLY A 32 12.67 -7.68 -12.53
N ALA A 33 13.38 -6.66 -12.03
CA ALA A 33 14.82 -6.50 -12.23
C ALA A 33 15.63 -7.66 -11.63
N LEU A 34 15.29 -8.11 -10.41
CA LEU A 34 15.91 -9.27 -9.78
C LEU A 34 15.69 -10.55 -10.58
N SER A 35 14.47 -10.76 -11.07
CA SER A 35 14.11 -11.93 -11.88
C SER A 35 14.89 -11.95 -13.20
N ALA A 36 14.99 -10.80 -13.88
CA ALA A 36 15.78 -10.66 -15.09
C ALA A 36 17.27 -10.94 -14.84
N ALA A 37 17.85 -10.38 -13.77
CA ALA A 37 19.25 -10.64 -13.41
C ALA A 37 19.52 -12.13 -13.16
N LYS A 38 18.62 -12.81 -12.43
CA LYS A 38 18.73 -14.26 -12.18
C LYS A 38 18.61 -15.08 -13.47
N ALA A 39 17.75 -14.67 -14.40
CA ALA A 39 17.62 -15.33 -15.69
C ALA A 39 18.91 -15.21 -16.52
N THR A 40 19.54 -14.03 -16.51
CA THR A 40 20.83 -13.82 -17.19
C THR A 40 21.95 -14.66 -16.58
N SER A 41 22.08 -14.68 -15.24
CA SER A 41 23.08 -15.52 -14.55
C SER A 41 22.90 -17.01 -14.93
N ARG A 42 21.67 -17.54 -14.83
CA ARG A 42 21.35 -18.92 -15.21
C ARG A 42 21.65 -19.24 -16.68
N ALA A 43 21.35 -18.31 -17.60
CA ALA A 43 21.65 -18.51 -19.01
C ALA A 43 23.16 -18.63 -19.27
N LEU A 44 23.98 -17.87 -18.55
CA LEU A 44 25.44 -17.96 -18.61
C LEU A 44 25.96 -19.26 -18.00
N GLU A 45 25.41 -19.69 -16.85
CA GLU A 45 25.76 -20.99 -16.25
C GLU A 45 25.49 -22.15 -17.22
N ASN A 46 24.33 -22.15 -17.86
CA ASN A 46 23.97 -23.16 -18.86
C ASN A 46 24.92 -23.12 -20.07
N GLY A 47 25.20 -21.93 -20.60
CA GLY A 47 26.14 -21.78 -21.73
C GLY A 47 27.56 -22.24 -21.42
N ILE A 48 28.02 -22.04 -20.19
CA ILE A 48 29.32 -22.57 -19.72
C ILE A 48 29.28 -24.10 -19.68
N SER A 49 28.23 -24.69 -19.07
CA SER A 49 28.06 -26.14 -18.96
C SER A 49 28.00 -26.84 -20.33
N GLU A 50 27.27 -26.26 -21.28
CA GLU A 50 27.21 -26.76 -22.67
C GLU A 50 28.59 -26.73 -23.34
N ARG A 51 29.36 -25.65 -23.16
CA ARG A 51 30.72 -25.54 -23.70
C ARG A 51 31.71 -26.46 -23.02
N GLU A 52 31.58 -26.69 -21.71
CA GLU A 52 32.39 -27.68 -21.00
C GLU A 52 32.14 -29.09 -21.54
N THR A 53 30.88 -29.42 -21.81
CA THR A 53 30.49 -30.69 -22.44
C THR A 53 31.08 -30.80 -23.84
N ALA A 54 30.93 -29.77 -24.67
CA ALA A 54 31.51 -29.73 -26.02
C ALA A 54 33.04 -29.89 -25.97
N ARG A 55 33.71 -29.17 -25.06
CA ARG A 55 35.16 -29.26 -24.86
C ARG A 55 35.59 -30.67 -24.48
N ALA A 56 34.87 -31.33 -23.57
CA ALA A 56 35.16 -32.71 -23.16
C ALA A 56 35.01 -33.69 -24.33
N ALA A 57 33.97 -33.52 -25.15
CA ALA A 57 33.77 -34.32 -26.35
C ALA A 57 34.90 -34.10 -27.39
N THR A 58 35.26 -32.84 -27.68
CA THR A 58 36.35 -32.52 -28.61
C THR A 58 37.70 -33.00 -28.10
N GLN A 59 37.96 -32.90 -26.79
CA GLN A 59 39.18 -33.43 -26.17
C GLN A 59 39.27 -34.95 -26.31
N LYS A 60 38.17 -35.67 -26.07
CA LYS A 60 38.10 -37.12 -26.28
C LYS A 60 38.38 -37.50 -27.74
N GLU A 61 37.86 -36.74 -28.69
CA GLU A 61 38.14 -36.97 -30.12
C GLU A 61 39.59 -36.65 -30.47
N TYR A 62 40.18 -35.60 -29.89
CA TYR A 62 41.60 -35.27 -30.05
C TYR A 62 42.49 -36.42 -29.55
N ASP A 63 42.23 -36.93 -28.35
CA ASP A 63 43.00 -38.00 -27.71
C ASP A 63 42.86 -39.33 -28.47
N GLY A 64 41.68 -39.61 -29.03
CA GLY A 64 41.44 -40.76 -29.91
C GLY A 64 41.95 -40.61 -31.33
N THR A 65 42.35 -39.39 -31.76
CA THR A 65 42.84 -39.16 -33.12
C THR A 65 44.31 -39.57 -33.24
N PHE A 66 44.55 -40.54 -34.12
CA PHE A 66 45.88 -41.05 -34.44
C PHE A 66 46.88 -39.93 -34.77
N ILE A 67 48.08 -39.98 -34.19
CA ILE A 67 49.07 -38.89 -34.20
C ILE A 67 49.45 -38.44 -35.62
N LEU A 68 49.49 -39.36 -36.60
CA LEU A 68 49.85 -39.05 -37.99
C LEU A 68 48.74 -38.31 -38.78
N ARG A 69 47.53 -38.16 -38.22
CA ARG A 69 46.46 -37.31 -38.80
C ARG A 69 46.62 -35.85 -38.38
N PHE A 70 47.76 -35.24 -38.73
CA PHE A 70 48.17 -33.92 -38.25
C PHE A 70 47.15 -32.81 -38.53
N GLN A 71 46.49 -32.78 -39.70
CA GLN A 71 45.45 -31.79 -40.01
C GLN A 71 44.28 -31.87 -39.04
N LYS A 72 43.63 -33.04 -38.92
CA LYS A 72 42.48 -33.24 -38.03
C LYS A 72 42.85 -33.01 -36.57
N ARG A 73 44.02 -33.51 -36.15
CA ARG A 73 44.52 -33.35 -34.78
C ARG A 73 44.82 -31.87 -34.45
N GLY A 74 45.36 -31.12 -35.40
CA GLY A 74 45.58 -29.68 -35.29
C GLY A 74 44.26 -28.92 -35.10
N GLN A 75 43.27 -29.17 -35.96
CA GLN A 75 41.94 -28.56 -35.87
C GLN A 75 41.27 -28.82 -34.51
N LEU A 76 41.30 -30.07 -34.02
CA LEU A 76 40.72 -30.42 -32.72
C LEU A 76 41.45 -29.72 -31.55
N LYS A 77 42.78 -29.55 -31.63
CA LYS A 77 43.55 -28.80 -30.63
C LYS A 77 43.17 -27.32 -30.61
N ASP A 78 43.00 -26.72 -31.78
CA ASP A 78 42.60 -25.33 -31.92
C ASP A 78 41.17 -25.11 -31.39
N GLU A 79 40.26 -26.03 -31.70
CA GLU A 79 38.88 -26.03 -31.21
C GLU A 79 38.82 -26.15 -29.67
N VAL A 80 39.55 -27.09 -29.07
CA VAL A 80 39.68 -27.21 -27.60
C VAL A 80 40.22 -25.91 -26.98
N SER A 81 41.21 -25.31 -27.63
CA SER A 81 41.81 -24.05 -27.17
C SER A 81 40.83 -22.88 -27.29
N ARG A 82 40.01 -22.85 -28.34
CA ARG A 82 38.94 -21.86 -28.54
C ARG A 82 37.86 -22.00 -27.47
N LEU A 83 37.32 -23.21 -27.27
CA LEU A 83 36.31 -23.50 -26.25
C LEU A 83 36.81 -23.14 -24.84
N LYS A 84 38.09 -23.41 -24.52
CA LYS A 84 38.69 -23.01 -23.24
C LYS A 84 38.75 -21.49 -23.05
N LYS A 85 38.96 -20.71 -24.12
CA LYS A 85 38.91 -19.24 -24.06
C LYS A 85 37.48 -18.75 -23.88
N GLU A 86 36.54 -19.27 -24.67
CA GLU A 86 35.12 -18.92 -24.59
C GLU A 86 34.55 -19.19 -23.18
N ILE A 87 34.83 -20.36 -22.59
CA ILE A 87 34.43 -20.68 -21.21
C ILE A 87 34.97 -19.66 -20.22
N LYS A 88 36.25 -19.25 -20.34
CA LYS A 88 36.83 -18.23 -19.46
C LYS A 88 36.17 -16.86 -19.64
N GLU A 89 35.82 -16.48 -20.86
CA GLU A 89 35.14 -15.22 -21.12
C GLU A 89 33.71 -15.23 -20.58
N GLU A 90 32.98 -16.33 -20.72
CA GLU A 90 31.65 -16.49 -20.13
C GLU A 90 31.68 -16.55 -18.61
N ALA A 91 32.67 -17.22 -18.01
CA ALA A 91 32.85 -17.22 -16.57
C ALA A 91 33.04 -15.80 -16.00
N LYS A 92 33.78 -14.94 -16.72
CA LYS A 92 33.91 -13.51 -16.35
C LYS A 92 32.59 -12.74 -16.50
N LYS A 93 31.77 -13.09 -17.48
CA LYS A 93 30.42 -12.51 -17.63
C LYS A 93 29.50 -12.99 -16.51
N LEU A 94 29.59 -14.26 -16.12
CA LEU A 94 28.84 -14.85 -15.02
C LEU A 94 29.15 -14.14 -13.71
N GLU A 95 30.42 -13.92 -13.38
CA GLU A 95 30.82 -13.17 -12.17
C GLU A 95 30.18 -11.77 -12.12
N LYS A 96 30.10 -11.08 -13.26
CA LYS A 96 29.43 -9.78 -13.36
C LYS A 96 27.91 -9.91 -13.22
N ALA A 97 27.31 -10.96 -13.79
CA ALA A 97 25.89 -11.22 -13.68
C ALA A 97 25.49 -11.55 -12.23
N ASP A 98 26.31 -12.31 -11.51
CA ASP A 98 26.07 -12.65 -10.10
C ASP A 98 26.16 -11.40 -9.21
N LYS A 99 27.14 -10.52 -9.45
CA LYS A 99 27.20 -9.20 -8.81
C LYS A 99 25.94 -8.37 -9.11
N ALA A 100 25.41 -8.43 -10.32
CA ALA A 100 24.16 -7.76 -10.67
C ALA A 100 22.96 -8.38 -9.94
N VAL A 101 22.92 -9.71 -9.75
CA VAL A 101 21.91 -10.39 -8.95
C VAL A 101 21.97 -9.94 -7.48
N GLU A 102 23.16 -9.85 -6.88
CA GLU A 102 23.33 -9.36 -5.51
C GLU A 102 22.86 -7.91 -5.36
N GLN A 103 23.22 -7.03 -6.30
CA GLN A 103 22.78 -5.64 -6.32
C GLN A 103 21.25 -5.53 -6.47
N ALA A 104 20.67 -6.30 -7.39
CA ALA A 104 19.22 -6.33 -7.59
C ALA A 104 18.49 -6.91 -6.37
N SER A 105 19.06 -7.90 -5.69
CA SER A 105 18.50 -8.46 -4.45
C SER A 105 18.51 -7.41 -3.34
N THR A 106 19.63 -6.72 -3.16
CA THR A 106 19.75 -5.64 -2.18
C THR A 106 18.77 -4.51 -2.48
N ALA A 107 18.58 -4.15 -3.75
CA ALA A 107 17.62 -3.15 -4.17
C ALA A 107 16.17 -3.60 -3.90
N PHE A 108 15.84 -4.85 -4.19
CA PHE A 108 14.55 -5.46 -3.88
C PHE A 108 14.26 -5.42 -2.37
N ASP A 109 15.20 -5.81 -1.53
CA ASP A 109 15.04 -5.78 -0.07
C ASP A 109 14.82 -4.36 0.46
N LYS A 110 15.51 -3.36 -0.11
CA LYS A 110 15.29 -1.94 0.20
C LYS A 110 13.89 -1.48 -0.17
N GLN A 111 13.39 -1.87 -1.35
CA GLN A 111 12.02 -1.51 -1.76
C GLN A 111 10.96 -2.23 -0.93
N LYS A 112 11.21 -3.47 -0.51
CA LYS A 112 10.34 -4.18 0.42
C LYS A 112 10.26 -3.47 1.77
N ALA A 113 11.40 -3.09 2.34
CA ALA A 113 11.44 -2.32 3.58
C ALA A 113 10.79 -0.93 3.45
N TYR A 114 10.92 -0.28 2.28
CA TYR A 114 10.18 0.95 1.98
C TYR A 114 8.68 0.70 1.96
N ALA A 115 8.21 -0.35 1.28
CA ALA A 115 6.80 -0.70 1.21
C ALA A 115 6.21 -1.01 2.58
N ASP A 116 6.92 -1.74 3.44
CA ASP A 116 6.50 -2.01 4.81
C ASP A 116 6.31 -0.71 5.62
N LYS A 117 7.23 0.27 5.46
CA LYS A 117 7.09 1.60 6.08
C LYS A 117 5.89 2.35 5.53
N GLN A 118 5.66 2.31 4.22
CA GLN A 118 4.52 2.98 3.60
C GLN A 118 3.19 2.36 4.01
N GLN A 119 3.14 1.04 4.23
CA GLN A 119 1.97 0.38 4.81
C GLN A 119 1.68 0.90 6.22
N GLN A 120 2.70 1.11 7.06
CA GLN A 120 2.52 1.71 8.38
C GLN A 120 2.01 3.15 8.30
N VAL A 121 2.50 3.95 7.35
CA VAL A 121 2.01 5.31 7.11
C VAL A 121 0.54 5.29 6.67
N ALA A 122 0.19 4.43 5.71
CA ALA A 122 -1.18 4.24 5.24
C ALA A 122 -2.12 3.79 6.37
N SER A 123 -1.70 2.85 7.22
CA SER A 123 -2.46 2.43 8.40
C SER A 123 -2.67 3.57 9.40
N LYS A 124 -1.62 4.37 9.68
CA LYS A 124 -1.73 5.54 10.56
C LYS A 124 -2.69 6.58 10.00
N LEU A 125 -2.61 6.87 8.70
CA LEU A 125 -3.49 7.84 8.04
C LEU A 125 -4.97 7.46 8.18
N ARG A 126 -5.29 6.18 7.98
CA ARG A 126 -6.66 5.65 8.18
C ARG A 126 -7.08 5.74 9.65
N ALA A 127 -6.20 5.40 10.58
CA ALA A 127 -6.49 5.45 12.01
C ALA A 127 -6.72 6.88 12.52
N ASP A 128 -5.88 7.83 12.09
CA ASP A 128 -5.99 9.24 12.47
C ASP A 128 -7.27 9.86 11.93
N ALA A 129 -7.65 9.53 10.69
CA ALA A 129 -8.91 9.98 10.09
C ALA A 129 -10.13 9.42 10.83
N ALA A 130 -10.13 8.14 11.17
CA ALA A 130 -11.20 7.52 11.96
C ALA A 130 -11.31 8.17 13.36
N ALA A 131 -10.19 8.37 14.06
CA ALA A 131 -10.18 9.00 15.37
C ALA A 131 -10.66 10.47 15.33
N ALA A 132 -10.31 11.20 14.28
CA ALA A 132 -10.82 12.56 14.05
C ALA A 132 -12.33 12.56 13.75
N GLY A 133 -12.80 11.60 12.95
CA GLY A 133 -14.20 11.37 12.62
C GLY A 133 -15.04 11.11 13.88
N GLU A 134 -14.60 10.20 14.75
CA GLU A 134 -15.25 9.88 16.02
C GLU A 134 -15.35 11.11 16.94
N LYS A 135 -14.26 11.86 17.10
CA LYS A 135 -14.26 13.10 17.92
C LYS A 135 -15.24 14.14 17.38
N SER A 136 -15.29 14.31 16.06
CA SER A 136 -16.21 15.24 15.40
C SER A 136 -17.67 14.84 15.58
N LEU A 137 -17.96 13.54 15.45
CA LEU A 137 -19.29 12.97 15.71
C LEU A 137 -19.69 13.17 17.18
N ALA A 138 -18.82 12.83 18.12
CA ALA A 138 -19.10 13.01 19.55
C ALA A 138 -19.39 14.47 19.93
N ALA A 139 -18.60 15.42 19.39
CA ALA A 139 -18.82 16.85 19.61
C ALA A 139 -20.16 17.33 19.01
N ALA A 140 -20.53 16.83 17.84
CA ALA A 140 -21.80 17.16 17.20
C ALA A 140 -23.00 16.61 17.97
N THR A 141 -22.92 15.37 18.45
CA THR A 141 -23.96 14.75 19.30
C THR A 141 -24.15 15.57 20.57
N LYS A 142 -23.07 15.92 21.27
CA LYS A 142 -23.14 16.75 22.49
C LYS A 142 -23.82 18.10 22.24
N LYS A 143 -23.53 18.75 21.11
CA LYS A 143 -24.18 20.02 20.73
C LYS A 143 -25.67 19.82 20.41
N ALA A 144 -26.02 18.74 19.73
CA ALA A 144 -27.41 18.40 19.43
C ALA A 144 -28.19 18.15 20.74
N ASP A 145 -27.63 17.39 21.67
CA ASP A 145 -28.26 17.11 22.97
C ASP A 145 -28.46 18.39 23.79
N SER A 146 -27.47 19.30 23.81
CA SER A 146 -27.62 20.59 24.48
C SER A 146 -28.72 21.45 23.83
N ALA A 147 -28.78 21.49 22.50
CA ALA A 147 -29.81 22.24 21.79
C ALA A 147 -31.21 21.68 22.04
N VAL A 148 -31.36 20.35 22.10
CA VAL A 148 -32.63 19.68 22.46
C VAL A 148 -33.02 20.00 23.89
N ALA A 149 -32.07 19.98 24.84
CA ALA A 149 -32.32 20.31 26.23
C ALA A 149 -32.77 21.78 26.40
N ASP A 150 -32.12 22.71 25.70
CA ASP A 150 -32.48 24.13 25.73
C ASP A 150 -33.83 24.39 25.09
N ALA A 151 -34.14 23.75 23.95
CA ALA A 151 -35.44 23.82 23.30
C ALA A 151 -36.56 23.30 24.22
N LYS A 152 -36.35 22.17 24.93
CA LYS A 152 -37.31 21.64 25.91
C LYS A 152 -37.54 22.61 27.06
N LYS A 153 -36.50 23.26 27.58
CA LYS A 153 -36.62 24.29 28.64
C LYS A 153 -37.43 25.50 28.16
N GLN A 154 -37.15 26.00 26.96
CA GLN A 154 -37.88 27.12 26.38
C GLN A 154 -39.35 26.77 26.14
N ALA A 155 -39.63 25.57 25.61
CA ALA A 155 -41.00 25.09 25.43
C ALA A 155 -41.75 25.00 26.77
N ALA A 156 -41.13 24.42 27.81
CA ALA A 156 -41.74 24.35 29.15
C ALA A 156 -41.99 25.74 29.75
N ALA A 157 -41.08 26.69 29.55
CA ALA A 157 -41.27 28.08 29.99
C ALA A 157 -42.41 28.77 29.24
N ALA A 158 -42.54 28.55 27.92
CA ALA A 158 -43.62 29.07 27.11
C ALA A 158 -44.98 28.49 27.54
N VAL A 159 -45.06 27.18 27.82
CA VAL A 159 -46.26 26.54 28.36
C VAL A 159 -46.65 27.14 29.71
N LYS A 160 -45.71 27.25 30.65
CA LYS A 160 -45.98 27.89 31.95
C LYS A 160 -46.45 29.34 31.82
N ALA A 161 -45.86 30.11 30.90
CA ALA A 161 -46.27 31.48 30.65
C ALA A 161 -47.69 31.56 30.06
N ALA A 162 -48.03 30.65 29.14
CA ALA A 162 -49.38 30.53 28.57
C ALA A 162 -50.41 30.13 29.63
N GLU A 163 -50.10 29.15 30.50
CA GLU A 163 -50.95 28.76 31.62
C GLU A 163 -51.18 29.91 32.61
N GLY A 164 -50.14 30.69 32.91
CA GLY A 164 -50.24 31.87 33.76
C GLY A 164 -51.19 32.92 33.18
N LYS A 165 -51.08 33.20 31.87
CA LYS A 165 -51.99 34.11 31.16
C LYS A 165 -53.42 33.58 31.13
N ALA A 166 -53.62 32.28 30.85
CA ALA A 166 -54.93 31.67 30.86
C ALA A 166 -55.61 31.76 32.24
N LYS A 167 -54.86 31.49 33.32
CA LYS A 167 -55.36 31.65 34.70
C LYS A 167 -55.70 33.10 35.05
N ALA A 168 -54.93 34.07 34.54
CA ALA A 168 -55.20 35.49 34.76
C ALA A 168 -56.51 35.91 34.07
N LEU A 169 -56.70 35.50 32.81
CA LEU A 169 -57.91 35.77 32.04
C LEU A 169 -59.15 35.10 32.67
N LEU A 170 -59.02 33.88 33.18
CA LEU A 170 -60.10 33.21 33.92
C LEU A 170 -60.51 34.00 35.17
N LYS A 171 -59.54 34.50 35.95
CA LYS A 171 -59.82 35.34 37.12
C LYS A 171 -60.50 36.66 36.75
N GLU A 172 -60.11 37.29 35.64
CA GLU A 172 -60.79 38.50 35.15
C GLU A 172 -62.22 38.19 34.71
N ALA A 173 -62.44 37.08 34.01
CA ALA A 173 -63.76 36.63 33.62
C ALA A 173 -64.66 36.37 34.85
N ASP A 174 -64.16 35.67 35.86
CA ASP A 174 -64.88 35.41 37.12
C ASP A 174 -65.21 36.72 37.86
N ALA A 175 -64.28 37.68 37.88
CA ALA A 175 -64.50 38.98 38.52
C ALA A 175 -65.54 39.83 37.79
N LEU A 176 -65.59 39.74 36.46
CA LEU A 176 -66.61 40.40 35.65
C LEU A 176 -67.99 39.74 35.85
N GLN A 177 -68.04 38.42 35.91
CA GLN A 177 -69.26 37.65 36.21
C GLN A 177 -69.82 38.04 37.59
N ALA A 178 -68.98 38.05 38.62
CA ALA A 178 -69.38 38.43 39.97
C ALA A 178 -69.83 39.90 40.09
N LYS A 179 -69.32 40.80 39.25
CA LYS A 179 -69.81 42.19 39.16
C LYS A 179 -71.16 42.26 38.44
N ALA A 180 -71.36 41.46 37.38
CA ALA A 180 -72.63 41.39 36.67
C ALA A 180 -73.75 40.82 37.56
N ASP A 181 -73.45 39.81 38.38
CA ASP A 181 -74.41 39.20 39.29
C ASP A 181 -74.82 40.11 40.46
N LYS A 182 -73.99 41.10 40.84
CA LYS A 182 -74.33 42.13 41.84
C LYS A 182 -75.18 43.28 41.31
N LEU A 183 -75.34 43.38 39.98
CA LEU A 183 -76.12 44.42 39.31
C LEU A 183 -77.53 43.94 38.90
N ARG A 184 -77.89 42.70 39.27
CA ARG A 184 -79.24 42.13 39.19
C ARG A 184 -79.86 42.07 40.58
#